data_AF-A0AAD8E1X1-F1
#
_entry.id   AF-A0AAD8E1X1-F1
#
_cell.length_a   1.000
_cell.length_b   1.000
_cell.length_c   1.000
_cell.angle_alpha   90.00
_cell.angle_beta   90.00
_cell.angle_gamma   90.00
#
_symmetry.space_group_name_H-M   'P 1'
#
loop_
_entity.id
_entity.type
_entity.pdbx_description
1 polymer ?
#
loop_
_entity_poly.entity_id
_entity_poly.type
_entity_poly.pdbx_seq_one_letter_code
_entity_poly.pdbx_strand_id
1 'polypeptide(L)'
;IATMSKKFNPGDKVFAKVRGYPPWPARVVGLADATVNKMKYHVSFYGTGETAVCKVEDLFSYLENKEKYGKPLKRKGFNEALAEVEQILGGAIAEKPTPATT
;
A
#
# COMPACT_ATOMS: atom_id res chain seq x y z
N ILE A 1 26.91 1.98 4.78
CA ILE A 1 25.48 2.34 4.78
C ILE A 1 24.67 1.13 4.32
N ALA A 2 24.02 0.43 5.23
CA ALA A 2 23.23 -0.74 4.87
C ALA A 2 22.01 -0.25 4.06
N THR A 3 22.05 -0.41 2.74
CA THR A 3 20.87 -0.38 1.90
C THR A 3 20.00 -1.55 2.36
N MET A 4 19.14 -1.33 3.35
CA MET A 4 18.18 -2.33 3.77
C MET A 4 17.35 -2.69 2.55
N SER A 5 17.63 -3.87 1.99
CA SER A 5 16.85 -4.51 0.95
C SER A 5 15.47 -4.79 1.51
N LYS A 6 14.62 -3.75 1.62
CA LYS A 6 13.24 -3.88 2.08
C LYS A 6 12.52 -4.73 1.04
N LYS A 7 12.32 -6.01 1.35
CA LYS A 7 11.56 -6.91 0.50
C LYS A 7 10.17 -6.99 1.08
N PHE A 8 9.17 -6.66 0.28
CA PHE A 8 7.77 -6.85 0.65
C PHE A 8 7.25 -8.14 0.03
N ASN A 9 6.29 -8.78 0.69
CA ASN A 9 5.63 -9.96 0.17
C ASN A 9 4.20 -9.63 -0.26
N PRO A 10 3.62 -10.39 -1.20
CA PRO A 10 2.18 -10.28 -1.47
C PRO A 10 1.39 -10.42 -0.16
N GLY A 11 0.47 -9.49 0.10
CA GLY A 11 -0.29 -9.38 1.34
C GLY A 11 0.28 -8.40 2.38
N ASP A 12 1.49 -7.87 2.17
CA ASP A 12 2.06 -6.83 3.03
C ASP A 12 1.30 -5.51 2.91
N LYS A 13 1.09 -4.86 4.06
CA LYS A 13 0.40 -3.56 4.14
C LYS A 13 1.43 -2.44 4.16
N VAL A 14 1.34 -1.56 3.18
CA VAL A 14 2.33 -0.54 2.91
C VAL A 14 1.65 0.78 2.55
N PHE A 15 2.30 1.91 2.75
CA PHE A 15 1.95 3.15 2.07
C PHE A 15 2.73 3.21 0.77
N ALA A 16 2.01 3.30 -0.33
CA ALA A 16 2.60 3.54 -1.63
C ALA A 16 2.56 5.03 -1.94
N LYS A 17 3.73 5.60 -2.24
CA LYS A 17 3.88 6.99 -2.66
C LYS A 17 4.04 7.05 -4.18
N VAL A 18 3.13 7.74 -4.86
CA VAL A 18 3.24 7.99 -6.30
C VAL A 18 3.41 9.46 -6.58
N ARG A 19 3.99 9.80 -7.74
CA ARG A 19 4.26 11.19 -8.11
C ARG A 19 2.94 11.98 -8.20
N GLY A 20 2.85 13.09 -7.45
CA GLY A 20 1.68 13.95 -7.43
C GLY A 20 0.61 13.59 -6.39
N TYR A 21 0.77 12.48 -5.66
CA TYR A 21 -0.16 12.05 -4.62
C TYR A 21 0.55 11.89 -3.27
N PRO A 22 -0.18 12.09 -2.15
CA PRO A 22 0.34 11.76 -0.83
C PRO A 22 0.55 10.23 -0.70
N PRO A 23 1.32 9.78 0.30
CA PRO A 23 1.47 8.36 0.60
C PRO A 23 0.10 7.76 0.91
N TRP A 24 -0.33 6.82 0.10
CA TRP A 24 -1.67 6.23 0.16
C TRP A 24 -1.59 4.80 0.67
N PRO A 25 -2.47 4.39 1.60
CA PRO A 25 -2.45 3.03 2.12
C PRO A 25 -2.77 2.05 0.99
N ALA A 26 -1.90 1.06 0.84
CA ALA A 26 -1.95 0.05 -0.20
C ALA A 26 -1.54 -1.32 0.35
N ARG A 27 -1.86 -2.36 -0.41
CA ARG A 27 -1.30 -3.70 -0.22
C ARG A 27 -0.38 -4.08 -1.34
N VAL A 28 0.65 -4.82 -1.02
CA VAL A 28 1.44 -5.50 -2.03
C VAL A 28 0.62 -6.66 -2.59
N VAL A 29 0.38 -6.62 -3.89
CA VAL A 29 -0.29 -7.69 -4.63
C VAL A 29 0.74 -8.72 -5.09
N GLY A 30 1.94 -8.27 -5.45
CA GLY A 30 3.02 -9.15 -5.88
C GLY A 30 4.24 -8.39 -6.38
N LEU A 31 5.22 -9.12 -6.91
CA LEU A 31 6.37 -8.55 -7.60
C LEU A 31 5.97 -8.20 -9.04
N ALA A 32 6.16 -6.94 -9.42
CA ALA A 32 5.99 -6.51 -10.81
C ALA A 32 7.28 -6.72 -11.60
N ASP A 33 8.44 -6.49 -10.98
CA ASP A 33 9.74 -6.58 -11.62
C ASP A 33 10.78 -7.02 -10.59
N ALA A 34 11.45 -8.15 -10.83
CA ALA A 34 12.44 -8.74 -9.93
C ALA A 34 13.89 -8.38 -10.31
N THR A 35 14.09 -7.30 -11.07
CA THR A 35 15.43 -6.83 -11.42
C THR A 35 16.21 -6.46 -10.15
N VAL A 36 17.36 -7.10 -9.92
CA VAL A 36 18.21 -6.96 -8.72
C VAL A 36 18.55 -5.49 -8.38
N ASN A 37 18.51 -4.59 -9.37
CA ASN A 37 18.82 -3.17 -9.22
C ASN A 37 17.59 -2.23 -9.40
N LYS A 38 16.41 -2.76 -9.72
CA LYS A 38 15.18 -2.01 -9.99
C LYS A 38 13.94 -2.80 -9.55
N MET A 39 13.95 -3.32 -8.33
CA MET A 39 12.85 -4.15 -7.86
C MET A 39 11.57 -3.32 -7.72
N LYS A 40 10.51 -3.76 -8.40
CA LYS A 40 9.20 -3.12 -8.39
C LYS A 40 8.16 -4.10 -7.90
N TYR A 41 7.19 -3.57 -7.19
CA TYR A 41 6.07 -4.31 -6.65
C TYR A 41 4.79 -3.79 -7.24
N HIS A 42 3.89 -4.71 -7.53
CA HIS A 42 2.51 -4.40 -7.84
C HIS A 42 1.80 -4.17 -6.52
N VAL A 43 1.21 -2.99 -6.36
CA VAL A 43 0.46 -2.60 -5.17
C VAL A 43 -0.96 -2.23 -5.56
N SER A 44 -1.91 -2.49 -4.66
CA SER A 44 -3.31 -2.12 -4.78
C SER A 44 -3.65 -1.12 -3.69
N PHE A 45 -4.12 0.07 -4.08
CA PHE A 45 -4.55 1.11 -3.17
C PHE A 45 -5.89 0.74 -2.55
N TYR A 46 -5.96 0.82 -1.23
CA TYR A 46 -7.22 0.62 -0.52
C TYR A 46 -8.19 1.77 -0.82
N GLY A 47 -9.48 1.52 -0.63
CA GLY A 47 -10.56 2.50 -0.87
C GLY A 47 -10.88 2.77 -2.35
N THR A 48 -9.87 2.87 -3.23
CA THR A 48 -10.11 3.03 -4.69
C THR A 48 -10.01 1.71 -5.46
N GLY A 49 -9.28 0.72 -4.92
CA GLY A 49 -9.03 -0.54 -5.61
C GLY A 49 -8.09 -0.41 -6.81
N GLU A 50 -7.52 0.77 -7.06
CA GLU A 50 -6.55 0.97 -8.14
C GLU A 50 -5.27 0.18 -7.87
N THR A 51 -4.65 -0.32 -8.93
CA THR A 51 -3.33 -0.97 -8.86
C THR A 51 -2.27 -0.13 -9.53
N ALA A 52 -1.10 -0.03 -8.92
CA ALA A 52 0.06 0.64 -9.49
C ALA A 52 1.34 -0.16 -9.27
N VAL A 53 2.36 0.18 -10.06
CA VAL A 53 3.71 -0.38 -9.92
C VAL A 53 4.57 0.63 -9.18
N CYS A 54 4.97 0.28 -7.95
CA CYS A 54 5.84 1.10 -7.12
C CYS A 54 7.19 0.44 -6.89
N LYS A 55 8.24 1.23 -6.77
CA LYS A 55 9.55 0.73 -6.35
C LYS A 55 9.56 0.48 -4.86
N VAL A 56 10.44 -0.40 -4.40
CA VAL A 56 10.72 -0.56 -2.97
C VAL A 56 10.98 0.76 -2.24
N GLU A 57 11.64 1.71 -2.89
CA GLU A 57 11.99 3.02 -2.32
C GLU A 57 10.77 3.91 -2.07
N ASP A 58 9.70 3.71 -2.84
CA ASP A 58 8.43 4.44 -2.75
C ASP A 58 7.38 3.69 -1.90
N LEU A 59 7.78 2.55 -1.32
CA LEU A 59 6.95 1.73 -0.45
C LEU A 59 7.41 1.84 0.99
N PHE A 60 6.47 2.23 1.85
CA PHE A 60 6.72 2.47 3.26
C PHE A 60 5.89 1.48 4.08
N SER A 61 6.45 0.87 5.12
CA SER A 61 5.69 -0.06 5.96
C SER A 61 4.53 0.68 6.63
N TYR A 62 3.31 0.11 6.57
CA TYR A 62 2.11 0.73 7.12
C TYR A 62 2.26 1.02 8.61
N LEU A 63 2.66 0.01 9.39
CA LEU A 63 2.81 0.12 10.84
C LEU A 63 3.77 1.24 11.28
N GLU A 64 4.92 1.35 10.60
CA GLU A 64 5.96 2.32 10.94
C GLU A 64 5.57 3.75 10.55
N ASN A 65 4.73 3.91 9.52
CA ASN A 65 4.38 5.22 9.00
C ASN A 65 2.93 5.62 9.28
N LYS A 66 2.11 4.78 9.94
CA LYS A 66 0.70 5.10 10.21
C LYS A 66 0.56 6.37 11.06
N GLU A 67 1.49 6.65 11.97
CA GLU A 67 1.41 7.87 12.79
C GLU A 67 1.69 9.14 11.97
N LYS A 68 2.44 8.99 10.87
CA LYS A 68 2.83 10.09 9.98
C LYS A 68 1.86 10.28 8.81
N TYR A 69 1.46 9.19 8.16
CA TYR A 69 0.62 9.17 6.95
C TYR A 69 -0.77 8.61 7.17
N GLY A 70 -1.02 7.88 8.26
CA GLY A 70 -2.35 7.37 8.62
C GLY A 70 -3.26 8.42 9.24
N LYS A 71 -3.08 9.70 8.90
CA LYS A 71 -3.97 10.78 9.29
C LYS A 71 -5.06 10.92 8.23
N PRO A 72 -6.34 11.09 8.59
CA PRO A 72 -7.40 11.25 7.61
C PRO A 72 -7.15 12.48 6.72
N LEU A 73 -7.09 12.26 5.40
CA LEU A 73 -7.01 13.33 4.40
C LEU A 73 -8.41 13.63 3.83
N LYS A 74 -8.65 14.91 3.47
CA LYS A 74 -9.88 15.37 2.76
C LYS A 74 -10.02 14.82 1.32
N ARG A 75 -9.23 13.82 0.92
CA ARG A 75 -9.31 13.19 -0.41
C ARG A 75 -10.38 12.09 -0.36
N LYS A 76 -11.27 12.08 -1.37
CA LYS A 76 -12.25 11.01 -1.54
C LYS A 76 -11.53 9.66 -1.65
N GLY A 77 -12.02 8.65 -0.95
CA GLY A 77 -11.42 7.31 -0.87
C GLY A 77 -10.28 7.16 0.16
N PHE A 78 -9.59 8.22 0.61
CA PHE A 78 -8.44 8.05 1.53
C PHE A 78 -8.87 7.57 2.91
N ASN A 79 -9.97 8.12 3.43
CA ASN A 79 -10.48 7.73 4.73
C ASN A 79 -11.00 6.29 4.74
N GLU A 80 -11.67 5.87 3.65
CA GLU A 80 -12.07 4.46 3.45
C GLU A 80 -10.85 3.56 3.36
N ALA A 81 -9.84 3.98 2.61
CA ALA A 81 -8.59 3.24 2.46
C ALA A 81 -7.88 3.01 3.81
N LEU A 82 -7.87 4.03 4.67
CA LEU A 82 -7.36 3.96 6.04
C LEU A 82 -8.17 2.99 6.91
N ALA A 83 -9.50 3.13 6.91
CA ALA A 83 -10.37 2.26 7.67
C ALA A 83 -10.20 0.79 7.24
N GLU A 84 -10.12 0.53 5.94
CA GLU A 84 -9.96 -0.81 5.37
C GLU A 84 -8.65 -1.46 5.82
N VAL A 85 -7.52 -0.76 5.69
CA VAL A 85 -6.23 -1.32 6.14
C VAL A 85 -6.18 -1.53 7.66
N GLU A 86 -6.80 -0.65 8.46
CA GLU A 86 -6.90 -0.83 9.91
C GLU A 86 -7.74 -2.05 10.28
N GLN A 87 -8.85 -2.29 9.58
CA GLN A 87 -9.67 -3.48 9.79
C GLN A 87 -8.96 -4.76 9.37
N ILE A 88 -8.19 -4.76 8.27
CA ILE A 88 -7.37 -5.92 7.87
C ILE A 88 -6.28 -6.18 8.92
N LEU A 89 -5.63 -5.13 9.41
CA LEU A 89 -4.59 -5.24 10.43
C LEU A 89 -5.15 -5.75 11.76
N GLY A 90 -6.38 -5.34 12.10
CA GLY A 90 -7.13 -5.82 13.26
C GLY A 90 -7.73 -7.21 13.11
N GLY A 91 -7.52 -7.89 11.98
CA GLY A 91 -8.00 -9.26 11.74
C GLY A 91 -9.50 -9.39 11.45
N ALA A 92 -10.21 -8.28 11.22
CA ALA A 92 -11.66 -8.27 11.05
C ALA A 92 -12.13 -8.54 9.61
N ILE A 93 -11.23 -8.46 8.62
CA ILE A 93 -11.53 -8.75 7.22
C ILE A 93 -10.45 -9.66 6.63
N ALA A 94 -10.82 -10.93 6.41
CA ALA A 94 -10.14 -11.81 5.47
C ALA A 94 -10.33 -11.21 4.06
N GLU A 95 -9.22 -10.94 3.36
CA GLU A 95 -9.03 -10.38 2.02
C GLU A 95 -10.22 -10.45 1.05
N LYS A 96 -11.30 -9.72 1.32
CA LYS A 96 -12.49 -9.75 0.46
C LYS A 96 -12.04 -9.34 -0.96
N PRO A 97 -12.32 -10.16 -1.99
CA PRO A 97 -12.15 -9.73 -3.37
C PRO A 97 -13.09 -8.55 -3.55
N THR A 98 -12.54 -7.39 -3.87
CA THR A 98 -13.31 -6.14 -3.98
C THR A 98 -14.42 -6.35 -5.02
N PRO A 99 -15.71 -6.14 -4.67
CA PRO A 99 -16.76 -6.05 -5.66
C PRO A 99 -16.61 -4.69 -6.37
N ALA A 100 -16.38 -4.74 -7.68
CA ALA A 100 -16.53 -3.60 -8.56
C ALA A 100 -17.91 -2.97 -8.29
N THR A 101 -17.93 -1.73 -7.82
CA THR A 101 -19.17 -0.96 -7.75
C THR A 101 -19.36 -0.25 -9.08
N THR A 102 -20.41 -0.71 -9.77
CA THR A 102 -21.12 -0.14 -10.94
C THR A 102 -20.54 -0.46 -12.31
#